data_AF-A0AAE0Z545-F1
#
_entry.id   AF-A0AAE0Z545-F1
#
_cell.length_a   1.000
_cell.length_b   1.000
_cell.length_c   1.000
_cell.angle_alpha   90.00
_cell.angle_beta   90.00
_cell.angle_gamma   90.00
#
_symmetry.space_group_name_H-M   'P 1'
#
loop_
_entity.id
_entity.type
_entity.pdbx_description
1 polymer ?
#
loop_
_entity_poly.entity_id
_entity_poly.type
_entity_poly.pdbx_seq_one_letter_code
_entity_poly.pdbx_strand_id
1 'polypeptide(L)'
;MIRQKRRGWPLKNSNTKKGETRMMLKGNLLATSRHGKREVNILSTNSNPSTTIVTRSSCQGCTNIDILIPVANYNQNMGELTSLTSIGLIIKWDVHLESGGYIFWFLVQTAMVNLYLVIKSSRAPTQKRPPLSHHLLFRMIVLDNLQSKWLDYSLRV
;
A
#
# COMPACT_ATOMS: atom_id res chain seq x y z
N MET A 1 -7.90 -0.49 -11.38
CA MET A 1 -8.60 0.64 -12.04
C MET A 1 -8.44 0.53 -13.55
N ILE A 2 -9.48 0.85 -14.31
CA ILE A 2 -9.46 0.82 -15.78
C ILE A 2 -9.47 2.24 -16.34
N ARG A 3 -8.71 2.47 -17.43
CA ARG A 3 -8.72 3.75 -18.15
C ARG A 3 -10.08 3.98 -18.82
N GLN A 4 -10.60 5.20 -18.74
CA GLN A 4 -11.93 5.58 -19.27
C GLN A 4 -12.14 5.21 -20.74
N LYS A 5 -11.12 5.38 -21.58
CA LYS A 5 -11.18 5.07 -23.03
C LYS A 5 -10.75 3.64 -23.38
N ARG A 6 -10.82 2.68 -22.45
CA ARG A 6 -10.48 1.28 -22.74
C ARG A 6 -11.52 0.69 -23.69
N ARG A 7 -11.07 0.19 -24.85
CA ARG A 7 -11.93 -0.57 -25.78
C ARG A 7 -12.57 -1.74 -25.04
N GLY A 8 -13.88 -1.92 -25.22
CA GLY A 8 -14.65 -2.99 -24.57
C GLY A 8 -15.08 -2.71 -23.14
N TRP A 9 -14.94 -1.47 -22.64
CA TRP A 9 -15.51 -1.08 -21.35
C TRP A 9 -17.05 -1.07 -21.44
N PRO A 10 -17.77 -1.83 -20.59
CA PRO A 10 -19.21 -2.01 -20.74
C PRO A 10 -20.02 -0.80 -20.27
N LEU A 11 -19.49 0.00 -19.33
CA LEU A 11 -20.18 1.16 -18.77
C LEU A 11 -19.79 2.42 -19.58
N LYS A 12 -20.55 2.71 -20.63
CA LYS A 12 -20.31 3.88 -21.48
C LYS A 12 -20.59 5.19 -20.72
N ASN A 13 -19.82 6.22 -21.04
CA ASN A 13 -20.04 7.59 -20.58
C ASN A 13 -21.44 8.02 -21.03
N SER A 14 -22.36 8.19 -20.09
CA SER A 14 -23.58 8.95 -20.35
C SER A 14 -23.59 10.17 -19.43
N ASN A 15 -24.57 11.05 -19.59
CA ASN A 15 -24.77 12.24 -18.74
C ASN A 15 -25.13 11.83 -17.30
N THR A 16 -24.16 11.35 -16.54
CA THR A 16 -24.28 10.93 -15.14
C THR A 16 -24.11 12.11 -14.20
N LYS A 17 -24.93 12.14 -13.15
CA LYS A 17 -24.83 13.16 -12.11
C LYS A 17 -23.63 12.87 -11.20
N LYS A 18 -23.09 13.93 -10.59
CA LYS A 18 -22.06 13.79 -9.56
C LYS A 18 -22.63 13.04 -8.35
N GLY A 19 -21.94 12.00 -7.92
CA GLY A 19 -22.37 11.05 -6.89
C GLY A 19 -22.98 9.77 -7.46
N GLU A 20 -23.36 9.75 -8.73
CA GLU A 20 -23.98 8.58 -9.35
C GLU A 20 -22.98 7.44 -9.52
N THR A 21 -23.49 6.24 -9.31
CA THR A 21 -22.72 5.01 -9.36
C THR A 21 -23.42 4.01 -10.26
N ARG A 22 -22.67 3.37 -11.14
CA ARG A 22 -23.16 2.39 -12.10
C ARG A 22 -22.43 1.09 -11.96
N MET A 23 -23.16 0.01 -12.17
CA MET A 23 -22.66 -1.33 -12.08
C MET A 23 -23.19 -2.19 -13.21
N MET A 24 -22.37 -3.10 -13.70
CA MET A 24 -22.79 -4.15 -14.60
C MET A 24 -22.08 -5.44 -14.19
N LEU A 25 -22.86 -6.48 -13.95
CA LEU A 25 -22.37 -7.82 -13.71
C LEU A 25 -22.47 -8.63 -15.00
N LYS A 26 -21.38 -9.29 -15.39
CA LYS A 26 -21.33 -10.23 -16.52
C LYS A 26 -20.59 -11.49 -16.07
N GLY A 27 -21.35 -12.54 -15.74
CA GLY A 27 -20.79 -13.73 -15.08
C GLY A 27 -20.11 -13.33 -13.77
N ASN A 28 -18.85 -13.72 -13.61
CA ASN A 28 -18.05 -13.43 -12.42
C ASN A 28 -17.36 -12.05 -12.45
N LEU A 29 -17.62 -11.23 -13.47
CA LEU A 29 -17.03 -9.90 -13.64
C LEU A 29 -18.03 -8.82 -13.26
N LEU A 30 -17.64 -7.99 -12.30
CA LEU A 30 -18.36 -6.79 -11.90
C LEU A 30 -17.58 -5.56 -12.39
N ALA A 31 -18.17 -4.87 -13.36
CA ALA A 31 -17.72 -3.56 -13.81
C ALA A 31 -18.46 -2.48 -13.03
N THR A 32 -17.72 -1.52 -12.47
CA THR A 32 -18.28 -0.39 -11.73
C THR A 32 -17.70 0.93 -12.21
N SER A 33 -18.55 1.94 -12.30
CA SER A 33 -18.18 3.32 -12.63
C SER A 33 -18.79 4.25 -11.59
N ARG A 34 -17.98 5.13 -11.02
CA ARG A 34 -18.43 6.14 -10.07
C ARG A 34 -18.07 7.54 -10.57
N HIS A 35 -19.08 8.39 -10.69
CA HIS A 35 -18.91 9.78 -11.13
C HIS A 35 -18.79 10.71 -9.93
N GLY A 36 -17.56 11.06 -9.55
CA GLY A 36 -17.27 12.07 -8.53
C GLY A 36 -16.79 13.39 -9.14
N LYS A 37 -15.72 13.98 -8.59
CA LYS A 37 -14.92 15.02 -9.28
C LYS A 37 -14.24 14.46 -10.54
N ARG A 38 -13.92 13.17 -10.51
CA ARG A 38 -13.40 12.39 -11.63
C ARG A 38 -14.22 11.10 -11.70
N GLU A 39 -14.37 10.56 -12.91
CA GLU A 39 -14.96 9.24 -13.10
C GLU A 39 -13.90 8.17 -12.77
N VAL A 40 -14.27 7.23 -11.90
CA VAL A 40 -13.43 6.11 -11.48
C VAL A 40 -14.05 4.81 -11.96
N ASN A 41 -13.31 4.07 -12.78
CA ASN A 41 -13.72 2.80 -13.37
C ASN A 41 -12.95 1.64 -12.73
N ILE A 42 -13.68 0.67 -12.17
CA ILE A 42 -13.11 -0.52 -11.52
C ILE A 42 -13.74 -1.75 -12.14
N LEU A 43 -12.87 -2.69 -12.53
CA LEU A 43 -13.28 -4.04 -12.89
C LEU A 43 -12.82 -4.95 -11.76
N SER A 44 -13.75 -5.75 -11.26
CA SER A 44 -13.51 -6.68 -10.16
C SER A 44 -14.04 -8.06 -10.55
N THR A 45 -13.32 -9.10 -10.15
CA THR A 45 -13.71 -10.50 -10.30
C THR A 45 -14.24 -11.00 -8.96
N ASN A 46 -15.35 -11.74 -8.95
CA ASN A 46 -15.93 -12.34 -7.74
C ASN A 46 -16.20 -11.33 -6.61
N SER A 47 -16.61 -10.11 -6.95
CA SER A 47 -16.86 -9.06 -5.96
C SER A 47 -18.34 -8.86 -5.71
N ASN A 48 -18.69 -8.58 -4.46
CA ASN A 48 -20.05 -8.27 -4.05
C ASN A 48 -20.49 -6.92 -4.67
N PRO A 49 -21.61 -6.85 -5.42
CA PRO A 49 -22.13 -5.60 -5.97
C PRO A 49 -22.77 -4.65 -4.94
N SER A 50 -22.70 -4.93 -3.64
CA SER A 50 -23.25 -4.04 -2.61
C SER A 50 -22.42 -2.78 -2.38
N THR A 51 -23.05 -1.81 -1.70
CA THR A 51 -22.42 -0.61 -1.15
C THR A 51 -21.99 -0.83 0.30
N THR A 52 -21.07 0.02 0.75
CA THR A 52 -20.60 0.11 2.13
C THR A 52 -20.41 1.58 2.49
N ILE A 53 -20.47 1.88 3.79
CA ILE A 53 -20.29 3.25 4.30
C ILE A 53 -18.83 3.43 4.66
N VAL A 54 -18.23 4.51 4.16
CA VAL A 54 -16.87 4.90 4.53
C VAL A 54 -16.86 6.32 5.04
N THR A 55 -16.17 6.51 6.17
CA THR A 55 -16.00 7.81 6.78
C THR A 55 -14.88 8.56 6.07
N ARG A 56 -15.20 9.77 5.61
CA ARG A 56 -14.26 10.66 4.93
C ARG A 56 -14.12 11.96 5.70
N SER A 57 -12.89 12.32 6.02
CA SER A 57 -12.55 13.65 6.54
C SER A 57 -12.82 14.72 5.49
N SER A 58 -13.59 15.73 5.90
CA SER A 58 -13.94 16.93 5.15
C SER A 58 -13.54 18.16 5.97
N CYS A 59 -13.45 19.32 5.35
CA CYS A 59 -13.16 20.58 6.06
C CYS A 59 -14.20 20.90 7.14
N GLN A 60 -15.39 20.31 7.06
CA GLN A 60 -16.49 20.45 8.02
C GLN A 60 -16.57 19.30 9.04
N GLY A 61 -15.56 18.42 9.10
CA GLY A 61 -15.53 17.25 9.97
C GLY A 61 -15.64 15.93 9.21
N CYS A 62 -16.04 14.86 9.89
CA CYS A 62 -16.16 13.53 9.29
C CYS A 62 -17.53 13.35 8.64
N THR A 63 -17.54 12.97 7.36
CA THR A 63 -18.76 12.68 6.59
C THR A 63 -18.81 11.22 6.21
N ASN A 64 -19.96 10.58 6.42
CA ASN A 64 -20.18 9.20 5.97
C ASN A 64 -20.65 9.24 4.52
N ILE A 65 -20.02 8.43 3.68
CA ILE A 65 -20.31 8.37 2.25
C ILE A 65 -20.54 6.91 1.85
N ASP A 66 -21.65 6.66 1.17
CA ASP A 66 -21.89 5.38 0.52
C ASP A 66 -20.97 5.22 -0.69
N ILE A 67 -20.21 4.13 -0.68
CA ILE A 67 -19.31 3.76 -1.77
C ILE A 67 -19.49 2.28 -2.09
N LEU A 68 -19.15 1.86 -3.30
CA LEU A 68 -19.17 0.45 -3.66
C LEU A 68 -18.07 -0.33 -2.93
N ILE A 69 -18.39 -1.56 -2.50
CA ILE A 69 -17.40 -2.47 -1.90
C ILE A 69 -16.16 -2.64 -2.81
N PRO A 70 -16.28 -2.86 -4.13
CA PRO A 70 -15.11 -2.89 -5.03
C PRO A 70 -14.24 -1.64 -4.97
N VAL A 71 -14.85 -0.45 -4.80
CA VAL A 71 -14.13 0.83 -4.68
C VAL A 71 -13.47 0.94 -3.31
N ALA A 72 -14.16 0.52 -2.25
CA ALA A 72 -13.62 0.47 -0.89
C ALA A 72 -12.37 -0.43 -0.83
N ASN A 73 -12.51 -1.68 -1.30
CA ASN A 73 -11.43 -2.67 -1.31
C ASN A 73 -10.24 -2.21 -2.15
N TYR A 74 -10.51 -1.59 -3.31
CA TYR A 74 -9.44 -1.03 -4.15
C TYR A 74 -8.67 0.05 -3.40
N ASN A 75 -9.36 1.00 -2.76
CA ASN A 75 -8.70 2.08 -2.02
C ASN A 75 -7.93 1.59 -0.80
N GLN A 76 -8.47 0.59 -0.08
CA GLN A 76 -7.80 -0.02 1.06
C GLN A 76 -6.50 -0.70 0.66
N ASN A 77 -6.51 -1.47 -0.43
CA ASN A 77 -5.38 -2.33 -0.80
C ASN A 77 -4.34 -1.63 -1.70
N MET A 78 -4.73 -0.60 -2.46
CA MET A 78 -3.78 0.17 -3.28
C MET A 78 -2.74 0.95 -2.46
N GLY A 79 -3.07 1.27 -1.20
CA GLY A 79 -2.18 2.00 -0.31
C GLY A 79 -0.97 1.20 0.16
N GLU A 80 -1.01 -0.14 0.09
CA GLU A 80 0.02 -0.99 0.70
C GLU A 80 1.37 -0.84 0.01
N LEU A 81 1.41 -0.85 -1.33
CA LEU A 81 2.64 -0.65 -2.08
C LEU A 81 3.21 0.75 -1.84
N THR A 82 2.34 1.77 -1.84
CA THR A 82 2.73 3.17 -1.58
C THR A 82 3.28 3.34 -0.17
N SER A 83 2.72 2.64 0.81
CA SER A 83 3.17 2.66 2.20
C SER A 83 4.55 2.00 2.35
N LEU A 84 4.78 0.87 1.68
CA LEU A 84 6.08 0.20 1.65
C LEU A 84 7.15 1.07 0.96
N THR A 85 6.83 1.70 -0.16
CA THR A 85 7.73 2.65 -0.81
C THR A 85 7.99 3.88 0.04
N SER A 86 7.03 4.33 0.85
CA SER A 86 7.24 5.45 1.78
C SER A 86 8.22 5.07 2.91
N ILE A 87 8.12 3.84 3.42
CA ILE A 87 9.08 3.30 4.41
C ILE A 87 10.49 3.15 3.79
N GLY A 88 10.55 2.74 2.51
CA GLY A 88 11.79 2.66 1.73
C GLY A 88 12.40 4.03 1.41
N LEU A 89 11.58 5.01 1.03
CA LEU A 89 12.00 6.39 0.70
C LEU A 89 12.55 7.17 1.90
N ILE A 90 12.19 6.79 3.14
CA ILE A 90 12.83 7.34 4.34
C ILE A 90 14.31 6.87 4.43
N ILE A 91 14.70 5.80 3.73
CA ILE A 91 16.09 5.33 3.59
C ILE A 91 16.68 5.98 2.32
N LYS A 92 16.86 7.29 2.30
CA LYS A 92 17.74 7.90 1.30
C LYS A 92 19.18 7.78 1.80
N TRP A 93 19.92 6.84 1.23
CA TRP A 93 21.38 6.88 1.30
C TRP A 93 21.85 7.90 0.26
N ASP A 94 22.33 9.03 0.75
CA ASP A 94 22.89 10.09 -0.08
C ASP A 94 24.30 9.69 -0.48
N VAL A 95 24.40 8.81 -1.46
CA VAL A 95 25.69 8.37 -1.99
C VAL A 95 25.65 8.60 -3.49
N HIS A 96 26.56 9.42 -3.97
CA HIS A 96 26.88 9.58 -5.40
C HIS A 96 27.43 8.24 -5.93
N LEU A 97 26.52 7.29 -6.18
CA LEU A 97 26.87 5.99 -6.71
C LEU A 97 26.67 5.98 -8.22
N GLU A 98 27.67 5.46 -8.91
CA GLU A 98 27.51 5.01 -10.29
C GLU A 98 26.34 4.03 -10.37
N SER A 99 25.66 3.97 -11.51
CA SER A 99 24.36 3.30 -11.71
C SER A 99 24.21 1.89 -11.10
N GLY A 100 25.31 1.12 -10.95
CA GLY A 100 25.32 -0.19 -10.31
C GLY A 100 25.08 -0.19 -8.79
N GLY A 101 25.48 0.87 -8.08
CA GLY A 101 25.30 0.97 -6.62
C GLY A 101 23.84 1.05 -6.21
N TYR A 102 22.98 1.63 -7.04
CA TYR A 102 21.55 1.76 -6.76
C TYR A 102 20.85 0.41 -6.61
N ILE A 103 21.18 -0.57 -7.46
CA ILE A 103 20.57 -1.90 -7.40
C ILE A 103 20.97 -2.60 -6.10
N PHE A 104 22.24 -2.51 -5.73
CA PHE A 104 22.73 -3.08 -4.48
C PHE A 104 21.99 -2.49 -3.26
N TRP A 105 21.88 -1.17 -3.16
CA TRP A 105 21.17 -0.53 -2.06
C TRP A 105 19.67 -0.80 -2.08
N PHE A 106 19.05 -0.89 -3.25
CA PHE A 106 17.66 -1.29 -3.38
C PHE A 106 17.42 -2.70 -2.81
N LEU A 107 18.32 -3.65 -3.10
CA LEU A 107 18.25 -5.01 -2.53
C LEU A 107 18.40 -5.00 -1.01
N VAL A 108 19.37 -4.24 -0.47
CA VAL A 108 19.58 -4.09 0.98
C VAL A 108 18.34 -3.51 1.66
N GLN A 109 17.76 -2.45 1.10
CA GLN A 109 16.54 -1.83 1.62
C GLN A 109 15.35 -2.79 1.61
N THR A 110 15.17 -3.51 0.50
CA THR A 110 14.10 -4.50 0.33
C THR A 110 14.25 -5.65 1.34
N ALA A 111 15.47 -6.15 1.52
CA ALA A 111 15.78 -7.18 2.51
C ALA A 111 15.47 -6.71 3.94
N MET A 112 15.84 -5.47 4.29
CA MET A 112 15.56 -4.88 5.60
C MET A 112 14.06 -4.72 5.88
N VAL A 113 13.28 -4.28 4.88
CA VAL A 113 11.82 -4.17 5.00
C VAL A 113 11.19 -5.55 5.15
N ASN A 114 11.61 -6.54 4.35
CA ASN A 114 11.11 -7.91 4.43
C ASN A 114 11.44 -8.54 5.79
N LEU A 115 12.66 -8.36 6.30
CA LEU A 115 13.07 -8.83 7.61
C LEU A 115 12.22 -8.21 8.73
N TYR A 116 11.96 -6.90 8.65
CA TYR A 116 11.06 -6.21 9.59
C TYR A 116 9.65 -6.81 9.55
N LEU A 117 9.08 -7.06 8.36
CA LEU A 117 7.76 -7.68 8.22
C LEU A 117 7.72 -9.08 8.83
N VAL A 118 8.73 -9.91 8.59
CA VAL A 118 8.84 -11.26 9.17
C VAL A 118 8.89 -11.21 10.69
N ILE A 119 9.75 -10.36 11.26
CA ILE A 119 9.88 -10.20 12.72
C ILE A 119 8.61 -9.64 13.35
N LYS A 120 7.91 -8.74 12.65
CA LYS A 120 6.63 -8.21 13.09
C LYS A 120 5.56 -9.32 13.10
N SER A 121 5.50 -10.14 12.06
CA SER A 121 4.53 -11.24 11.94
C SER A 121 4.84 -12.44 12.84
N SER A 122 6.11 -12.68 13.19
CA SER A 122 6.52 -13.80 14.07
C SER A 122 6.33 -13.51 15.57
N ARG A 123 5.94 -12.29 15.94
CA ARG A 123 5.66 -11.94 17.34
C ARG A 123 4.24 -12.36 17.69
N ALA A 124 4.13 -13.33 18.60
CA ALA A 124 2.86 -13.64 19.25
C ALA A 124 2.34 -12.39 20.00
N PRO A 125 1.01 -12.16 20.04
CA PRO A 125 0.39 -10.99 20.66
C PRO A 125 0.71 -10.80 22.16
N THR A 126 1.35 -11.79 22.80
CA THR A 126 1.62 -11.84 24.24
C THR A 126 3.02 -11.35 24.66
N GLN A 127 3.92 -10.99 23.74
CA GLN A 127 5.26 -10.53 24.11
C GLN A 127 5.31 -9.07 24.56
N LYS A 128 5.49 -8.85 25.87
CA LYS A 128 5.73 -7.57 26.58
C LYS A 128 7.08 -6.89 26.26
N ARG A 129 7.58 -6.98 25.02
CA ARG A 129 8.72 -6.14 24.61
C ARG A 129 8.19 -4.80 24.12
N PRO A 130 8.90 -3.67 24.37
CA PRO A 130 8.47 -2.37 23.89
C PRO A 130 8.17 -2.51 22.39
N PRO A 131 7.06 -1.91 21.94
CA PRO A 131 6.59 -2.17 20.61
C PRO A 131 7.72 -1.81 19.66
N LEU A 132 8.07 -2.74 18.76
CA LEU A 132 8.88 -2.44 17.58
C LEU A 132 8.08 -1.54 16.60
N SER A 133 7.17 -0.71 17.12
CA SER A 133 6.24 0.12 16.39
C SER A 133 6.96 1.16 15.54
N HIS A 134 8.21 1.49 15.88
CA HIS A 134 9.08 2.30 15.06
C HIS A 134 10.13 1.44 14.34
N HIS A 135 10.00 1.39 13.01
CA HIS A 135 10.99 0.84 12.08
C HIS A 135 12.41 1.37 12.32
N LEU A 136 12.55 2.57 12.90
CA LEU A 136 13.83 3.18 13.28
C LEU A 136 14.56 2.39 14.39
N LEU A 137 13.82 1.94 15.42
CA LEU A 137 14.41 1.19 16.53
C LEU A 137 14.85 -0.20 16.07
N PHE A 138 14.09 -0.82 15.16
CA PHE A 138 14.51 -2.05 14.50
C PHE A 138 15.83 -1.87 13.72
N ARG A 139 15.99 -0.76 13.00
CA ARG A 139 17.23 -0.46 12.26
C ARG A 139 18.43 -0.32 13.19
N MET A 140 18.30 0.41 14.30
CA MET A 140 19.38 0.55 15.27
C MET A 140 19.86 -0.82 15.78
N ILE A 141 18.92 -1.71 16.13
CA ILE A 141 19.25 -3.07 16.59
C ILE A 141 20.00 -3.86 15.51
N VAL A 142 19.59 -3.76 14.24
CA VAL A 142 20.28 -4.48 13.15
C VAL A 142 21.70 -3.93 12.94
N LEU A 143 21.87 -2.61 12.95
CA LEU A 143 23.19 -1.99 12.81
C LEU A 143 24.11 -2.34 13.96
N ASP A 144 23.61 -2.30 15.19
CA ASP A 144 24.37 -2.64 16.40
C ASP A 144 24.84 -4.11 16.38
N ASN A 145 23.99 -5.03 15.93
CA ASN A 145 24.36 -6.44 15.73
C ASN A 145 25.38 -6.68 14.61
N LEU A 146 25.36 -5.87 13.54
CA LEU A 146 26.33 -5.96 12.46
C LEU A 146 27.68 -5.40 12.88
N GLN A 147 27.69 -4.27 13.60
CA GLN A 147 28.90 -3.61 14.08
C GLN A 147 29.62 -4.43 15.16
N SER A 148 28.89 -4.95 16.14
CA SER A 148 29.45 -5.82 17.19
C SER A 148 30.14 -7.06 16.62
N LYS A 149 29.50 -7.76 15.68
CA LYS A 149 30.11 -8.93 15.02
C LYS A 149 31.31 -8.60 14.16
N TRP A 150 31.33 -7.41 13.54
CA TRP A 150 32.48 -6.97 12.77
C TRP A 150 33.69 -6.66 13.66
N LEU A 151 33.46 -6.00 14.80
CA LEU A 151 34.50 -5.75 15.81
C LEU A 151 35.05 -7.05 16.42
N ASP A 152 34.18 -8.03 16.70
CA ASP A 152 34.60 -9.35 17.18
C ASP A 152 35.44 -10.11 16.14
N TYR A 153 35.19 -9.89 14.85
CA TYR A 153 35.95 -10.51 13.77
C TYR A 153 37.29 -9.81 13.54
N SER A 154 37.34 -8.47 13.65
CA SER A 154 38.59 -7.71 13.49
C SER A 154 39.58 -7.91 14.63
N LEU A 155 39.11 -8.25 15.84
CA LEU A 155 39.96 -8.59 16.98
C LEU A 155 40.51 -10.02 16.94
N ARG A 156 40.02 -10.87 16.02
CA ARG A 156 40.46 -12.27 15.86
C ARG A 156 41.40 -12.49 14.67
N VAL A 157 41.65 -11.46 13.87
CA VAL A 157 42.61 -11.44 12.75
C VAL A 157 43.84 -10.65 13.18
#